data_AF-A0A0A9HJV7-F1
#
_entry.id   AF-A0A0A9HJV7-F1
#
_cell.length_a   1.000
_cell.length_b   1.000
_cell.length_c   1.000
_cell.angle_alpha   90.00
_cell.angle_beta   90.00
_cell.angle_gamma   90.00
#
_symmetry.space_group_name_H-M   'P 1'
#
loop_
_entity.id
_entity.type
_entity.pdbx_description
1 polymer ?
#
loop_
_entity_poly.entity_id
_entity_poly.type
_entity_poly.pdbx_seq_one_letter_code
_entity_poly.pdbx_strand_id
1 'polypeptide(L)' 'MAATSVSSPVPVAWYPTLAVAMVAVGLMLTASFFIYEATSSRRSRSFAKEMTTAAIASVFLGFGSLFVLLASGVYV' A
#
# COMPACT_ATOMS: atom_id res chain seq x y z
N MET A 1 22.60 -9.37 33.01
CA MET A 1 21.84 -9.78 31.80
C MET A 1 22.33 -8.94 30.65
N ALA A 2 22.92 -9.55 29.61
CA ALA A 2 23.39 -8.82 28.43
C ALA A 2 22.18 -8.41 27.59
N ALA A 3 22.04 -7.12 27.28
CA ALA A 3 20.97 -6.61 26.44
C ALA A 3 21.19 -7.08 24.99
N THR A 4 20.23 -7.82 24.43
CA THR A 4 20.19 -8.14 23.00
C THR A 4 20.04 -6.85 22.20
N SER A 5 20.90 -6.67 21.20
CA SER A 5 20.82 -5.54 20.28
C SER A 5 19.50 -5.59 19.51
N VAL A 6 18.74 -4.50 19.57
CA VAL A 6 17.53 -4.33 18.78
C VAL A 6 17.96 -3.98 17.36
N SER A 7 17.80 -4.94 16.44
CA SER A 7 17.98 -4.71 15.00
C SER A 7 16.63 -4.40 14.36
N SER A 8 16.64 -3.61 13.28
CA SER A 8 15.45 -3.41 12.47
C SER A 8 14.89 -4.75 11.98
N PRO A 9 13.57 -4.99 12.07
CA PRO A 9 12.94 -6.21 11.55
C PRO A 9 13.00 -6.29 10.02
N VAL A 10 13.21 -5.16 9.33
CA VAL A 10 13.38 -5.09 7.88
C VAL A 10 14.70 -4.38 7.57
N PRO A 11 15.59 -4.93 6.73
CA PRO A 11 16.84 -4.27 6.38
C PRO A 11 16.59 -2.94 5.67
N VAL A 12 17.25 -1.87 6.10
CA VAL A 12 17.07 -0.50 5.58
C VAL A 12 17.29 -0.39 4.07
N ALA A 13 18.18 -1.24 3.51
CA ALA A 13 18.46 -1.29 2.08
C ALA A 13 17.23 -1.65 1.23
N TRP A 14 16.22 -2.29 1.82
CA TRP A 14 15.01 -2.71 1.13
C TRP A 14 13.90 -1.66 1.13
N TYR A 15 14.00 -0.62 1.96
CA TYR A 15 12.94 0.39 2.07
C TYR A 15 12.57 1.05 0.73
N PRO A 16 13.52 1.46 -0.12
CA PRO A 16 13.17 2.10 -1.39
C PRO A 16 12.45 1.14 -2.35
N THR A 17 12.93 -0.11 -2.44
CA THR A 17 12.32 -1.12 -3.31
C THR A 17 10.92 -1.49 -2.85
N LEU A 18 10.73 -1.68 -1.53
CA LEU A 18 9.42 -1.96 -0.94
C LEU A 18 8.45 -0.79 -1.12
N ALA A 19 8.92 0.45 -0.94
CA ALA A 19 8.13 1.65 -1.17
C ALA A 19 7.59 1.70 -2.61
N VAL A 20 8.47 1.56 -3.60
CA VAL A 20 8.07 1.59 -5.02
C VAL A 20 7.11 0.45 -5.35
N ALA A 21 7.38 -0.77 -4.90
CA ALA A 21 6.52 -1.93 -5.17
C ALA A 21 5.12 -1.75 -4.55
N MET A 22 5.04 -1.39 -3.27
CA MET A 22 3.77 -1.21 -2.56
C MET A 22 2.94 -0.06 -3.15
N VAL A 23 3.58 1.09 -3.42
CA VAL A 23 2.91 2.26 -3.99
C VAL A 23 2.43 1.98 -5.41
N ALA A 24 3.25 1.35 -6.26
CA ALA A 24 2.86 1.02 -7.63
C ALA A 24 1.64 0.08 -7.67
N VAL A 25 1.65 -0.98 -6.86
CA VAL A 25 0.51 -1.91 -6.75
C VAL A 25 -0.72 -1.19 -6.18
N GLY A 26 -0.55 -0.40 -5.13
CA GLY A 26 -1.63 0.39 -4.53
C GLY A 26 -2.30 1.34 -5.53
N LEU A 27 -1.49 2.11 -6.28
CA LEU A 27 -1.99 3.02 -7.31
C LEU A 27 -2.69 2.28 -8.46
N MET A 28 -2.18 1.11 -8.86
CA MET A 28 -2.79 0.31 -9.93
C MET A 28 -4.17 -0.23 -9.51
N LEU A 29 -4.32 -0.65 -8.26
CA LEU A 29 -5.61 -1.07 -7.69
C LEU A 29 -6.58 0.10 -7.54
N THR A 30 -6.11 1.26 -7.07
CA THR A 30 -6.92 2.48 -6.99
C THR A 30 -7.39 2.95 -8.37
N ALA A 31 -6.52 2.92 -9.38
CA ALA A 31 -6.89 3.24 -10.75
C ALA A 31 -7.96 2.26 -11.28
N SER A 32 -7.79 0.96 -11.02
CA SER A 32 -8.76 -0.07 -11.39
C SER A 32 -10.12 0.14 -10.73
N PHE A 33 -10.14 0.55 -9.46
CA PHE A 33 -11.35 0.92 -8.72
C PHE A 33 -12.06 2.11 -9.37
N PHE A 34 -11.34 3.19 -9.67
CA PHE A 34 -11.92 4.37 -10.30
C PHE A 34 -12.46 4.10 -11.71
N ILE A 35 -11.77 3.29 -12.50
CA ILE A 35 -12.24 2.87 -13.83
C ILE A 35 -13.52 2.05 -13.69
N TYR A 36 -13.57 1.11 -12.73
CA TYR A 36 -14.77 0.31 -12.46
C TYR A 36 -15.95 1.21 -12.04
N GLU A 37 -15.73 2.17 -11.13
CA GLU A 37 -16.76 3.14 -10.74
C GLU A 37 -17.28 3.98 -11.91
N ALA A 38 -16.37 4.49 -12.75
CA ALA A 38 -16.71 5.40 -13.84
C ALA A 38 -17.40 4.70 -15.02
N THR A 39 -17.09 3.42 -15.25
CA THR A 39 -17.54 2.67 -16.43
C THR A 39 -18.73 1.74 -16.12
N SER A 40 -18.87 1.25 -14.89
CA SER A 40 -19.87 0.23 -14.57
C SER A 40 -21.25 0.84 -14.34
N SER A 41 -22.26 0.34 -15.06
CA SER A 41 -23.65 0.77 -14.90
C SER A 41 -24.21 0.37 -13.52
N ARG A 42 -25.09 1.20 -12.93
CA ARG A 42 -25.68 1.02 -11.58
C ARG A 42 -26.31 -0.36 -11.33
N ARG A 43 -26.78 -1.06 -12.37
CA ARG A 43 -27.37 -2.43 -12.26
C ARG A 43 -26.33 -3.56 -12.18
N SER A 44 -25.09 -3.31 -12.59
CA SER A 44 -23.99 -4.30 -12.63
C SER A 44 -22.98 -4.12 -11.49
N ARG A 45 -23.22 -3.12 -10.64
CA ARG A 45 -22.27 -2.63 -9.65
C ARG A 45 -22.39 -3.43 -8.36
N SER A 46 -21.32 -4.13 -7.97
CA SER A 46 -21.27 -4.86 -6.70
C SER A 46 -20.51 -4.06 -5.66
N PHE A 47 -21.24 -3.51 -4.69
CA PHE A 47 -20.67 -2.75 -3.57
C PHE A 47 -19.63 -3.57 -2.79
N ALA A 48 -19.85 -4.88 -2.63
CA ALA A 48 -18.90 -5.77 -1.96
C ALA A 48 -17.57 -5.87 -2.72
N LYS A 49 -17.61 -5.92 -4.05
CA LYS A 49 -16.40 -5.97 -4.90
C LYS A 49 -15.62 -4.65 -4.85
N GLU A 50 -16.33 -3.55 -4.79
CA GLU A 50 -15.74 -2.22 -4.64
C GLU A 50 -15.08 -2.04 -3.29
N MET A 51 -15.78 -2.40 -2.21
CA MET A 51 -15.23 -2.26 -0.87
C MET A 51 -14.01 -3.15 -0.65
N THR A 52 -14.00 -4.37 -1.20
CA THR A 52 -12.83 -5.25 -1.13
C THR A 52 -11.65 -4.71 -1.93
N THR A 53 -11.85 -4.24 -3.16
CA THR A 53 -10.76 -3.68 -3.97
C THR A 53 -10.22 -2.38 -3.37
N ALA A 54 -11.09 -1.50 -2.87
CA ALA A 54 -10.69 -0.27 -2.18
C ALA A 54 -9.95 -0.56 -0.86
N ALA A 55 -10.39 -1.56 -0.09
CA ALA A 55 -9.71 -1.96 1.15
C ALA A 55 -8.32 -2.55 0.89
N ILE A 56 -8.16 -3.36 -0.15
CA ILE A 56 -6.83 -3.88 -0.53
C ILE A 56 -5.95 -2.72 -1.00
N ALA A 57 -6.47 -1.82 -1.84
CA ALA A 57 -5.72 -0.67 -2.32
C ALA A 57 -5.25 0.24 -1.16
N SER A 58 -6.09 0.49 -0.17
CA SER A 58 -5.74 1.34 0.98
C SER A 58 -4.64 0.74 1.86
N VAL A 59 -4.60 -0.59 2.00
CA VAL A 59 -3.52 -1.28 2.71
C VAL A 59 -2.19 -1.08 1.97
N PHE A 60 -2.15 -1.32 0.65
CA PHE A 60 -0.93 -1.16 -0.14
C PHE A 60 -0.45 0.29 -0.19
N LEU A 61 -1.36 1.26 -0.34
CA LEU A 61 -1.00 2.68 -0.31
C LEU A 61 -0.57 3.14 1.09
N GLY A 62 -1.23 2.66 2.15
CA GLY A 62 -0.87 2.95 3.53
C GLY A 62 0.53 2.47 3.86
N PHE A 63 0.80 1.17 3.69
CA PHE A 63 2.14 0.60 3.91
C PHE A 63 3.17 1.18 2.94
N GLY A 64 2.80 1.41 1.68
CA GLY A 64 3.67 2.07 0.71
C GLY A 64 4.10 3.46 1.17
N SER A 65 3.16 4.27 1.68
CA SER A 65 3.48 5.61 2.21
C SER A 65 4.42 5.57 3.43
N LEU A 66 4.25 4.57 4.31
CA LEU A 66 5.18 4.36 5.44
C LEU A 66 6.60 4.05 4.94
N PHE A 67 6.74 3.14 3.96
CA PHE A 67 8.06 2.84 3.39
C PHE A 67 8.66 4.02 2.63
N VAL A 68 7.85 4.89 2.00
CA VAL A 68 8.33 6.15 1.39
C VAL A 68 8.91 7.09 2.46
N LEU A 69 8.23 7.24 3.60
CA LEU A 69 8.73 8.05 4.72
C LEU A 69 10.06 7.48 5.25
N LEU A 70 10.11 6.18 5.50
CA LEU A 70 11.33 5.51 5.93
C LEU A 70 12.47 5.63 4.90
N ALA A 71 12.18 5.52 3.61
CA ALA A 71 13.17 5.66 2.53
C ALA A 71 13.68 7.11 2.36
N SER A 72 12.86 8.11 2.70
CA SER A 72 13.25 9.53 2.70
C SER A 72 13.99 9.97 3.97
N GLY A 73 14.17 9.05 4.93
CA GLY A 73 14.85 9.32 6.20
C GLY A 73 13.94 9.89 7.28
N VAL A 74 12.62 9.89 7.07
CA VAL A 74 11.62 10.25 8.08
C VAL A 74 11.21 8.96 8.82
N TYR A 75 11.73 8.80 10.02
CA TYR A 75 11.42 7.66 10.89
C TYR A 75 10.19 7.99 11.75
N VAL A 76 9.13 7.20 11.60
CA VAL A 76 7.84 7.32 12.31
C VAL A 76 7.69 6.18 13.31
#